data_AF-A0A9E6CWC7-F1
#
_entry.id   AF-A0A9E6CWC7-F1
#
_cell.length_a   1.000
_cell.length_b   1.000
_cell.length_c   1.000
_cell.angle_alpha   90.00
_cell.angle_beta   90.00
_cell.angle_gamma   90.00
#
_symmetry.space_group_name_H-M   'P 1'
#
loop_
_entity.id
_entity.type
_entity.pdbx_description
1 polymer ?
#
loop_
_entity_poly.entity_id
_entity_poly.type
_entity_poly.pdbx_seq_one_letter_code
_entity_poly.pdbx_strand_id
1 'polypeptide(L)'
;HIPTADAQVLPGGTAYQTDLGMCGDYDSVIGMKKEAAIDRFIKKTPAGRLEPAEGEGTLSGVLVETDDHSGLATKVSPVRLGGRLAEAWPQ
;
A
#
# COMPACT_ATOMS: atom_id res chain seq x y z
N HIS A 1 1.35 2.68 -3.73
CA HIS A 1 2.51 2.02 -3.05
C HIS A 1 2.71 2.48 -1.60
N ILE A 2 2.21 3.65 -1.20
CA ILE A 2 2.17 4.05 0.21
C ILE A 2 0.70 4.04 0.63
N PRO A 3 0.31 3.26 1.66
CA PRO A 3 -1.10 3.18 2.05
C PRO A 3 -1.54 4.52 2.66
N THR A 4 -2.68 5.03 2.23
CA THR A 4 -3.31 6.21 2.81
C THR A 4 -4.20 5.84 4.00
N ALA A 5 -4.41 6.79 4.91
CA ALA A 5 -5.18 6.58 6.15
C ALA A 5 -6.62 7.12 6.05
N ASP A 6 -7.17 7.20 4.84
CA ASP A 6 -8.46 7.84 4.51
C ASP A 6 -9.59 6.83 4.23
N ALA A 7 -9.41 5.59 4.71
CA ALA A 7 -10.40 4.53 4.61
C ALA A 7 -11.74 4.97 5.21
N GLN A 8 -12.80 4.97 4.39
CA GLN A 8 -14.14 5.35 4.82
C GLN A 8 -15.22 4.76 3.91
N VAL A 9 -16.45 4.67 4.42
CA VAL A 9 -17.64 4.43 3.60
C VAL A 9 -18.22 5.79 3.21
N LEU A 10 -18.33 6.05 1.91
CA LEU A 10 -18.87 7.29 1.37
C LEU A 10 -20.40 7.35 1.49
N PRO A 11 -21.02 8.55 1.40
CA PRO A 11 -22.45 8.65 1.20
C PRO A 11 -22.89 7.81 -0.01
N GLY A 12 -23.92 6.98 0.18
CA GLY A 12 -24.36 6.02 -0.84
C GLY A 12 -23.74 4.62 -0.72
N GLY A 13 -22.88 4.37 0.28
CA GLY A 13 -22.47 3.01 0.65
C GLY A 13 -21.28 2.45 -0.12
N THR A 14 -20.46 3.31 -0.74
CA THR A 14 -19.24 2.87 -1.44
C THR A 14 -18.04 2.93 -0.50
N ALA A 15 -17.30 1.83 -0.34
CA ALA A 15 -16.02 1.83 0.37
C ALA A 15 -14.94 2.57 -0.44
N TYR A 16 -14.12 3.36 0.23
CA TYR A 16 -13.10 4.20 -0.39
C TYR A 16 -11.80 4.22 0.43
N GLN A 17 -10.66 4.22 -0.28
CA GLN A 17 -9.34 4.58 0.22
C GLN A 17 -8.50 5.05 -0.98
N THR A 18 -7.74 6.15 -0.85
CA THR A 18 -6.99 6.75 -1.97
C THR A 18 -5.94 5.80 -2.56
N ASP A 19 -5.12 5.15 -1.73
CA ASP A 19 -4.10 4.17 -2.16
C ASP A 19 -4.04 3.04 -1.14
N LEU A 20 -4.14 1.78 -1.61
CA LEU A 20 -4.06 0.59 -0.76
C LEU A 20 -2.65 0.33 -0.22
N GLY A 21 -1.63 0.94 -0.83
CA GLY A 21 -0.23 0.66 -0.57
C GLY A 21 0.38 -0.28 -1.60
N MET A 22 1.33 -1.08 -1.14
CA MET A 22 2.08 -2.07 -1.89
C MET A 22 2.08 -3.36 -1.07
N CYS A 23 2.12 -4.50 -1.75
CA CYS A 23 2.54 -5.75 -1.15
C CYS A 23 4.00 -6.00 -1.57
N GLY A 24 4.95 -5.75 -0.67
CA GLY A 24 6.37 -5.83 -1.00
C GLY A 24 7.27 -5.19 0.06
N ASP A 25 8.57 -5.20 -0.21
CA ASP A 25 9.59 -4.67 0.69
C ASP A 25 9.47 -3.14 0.83
N TYR A 26 9.14 -2.66 2.03
CA TYR A 26 9.03 -1.23 2.33
C TYR A 26 10.35 -0.58 2.73
N ASP A 27 11.42 -1.34 2.87
CA ASP A 27 12.78 -0.82 2.94
C ASP A 27 13.36 -0.58 1.53
N SER A 28 12.59 0.08 0.68
CA SER A 28 12.86 0.29 -0.75
C SER A 28 12.38 1.65 -1.23
N VAL A 29 12.62 1.99 -2.51
CA VAL A 29 11.99 3.14 -3.17
C VAL A 29 10.94 2.63 -4.15
N ILE A 30 9.67 2.68 -3.75
CA ILE A 30 8.54 2.20 -4.58
C ILE A 30 8.77 0.75 -5.05
N GLY A 31 9.25 -0.11 -4.16
CA GLY A 31 9.52 -1.53 -4.43
C GLY A 31 10.86 -1.82 -5.09
N MET A 32 11.66 -0.81 -5.41
CA MET A 32 12.97 -0.97 -6.07
C MET A 32 14.13 -0.75 -5.09
N LYS A 33 15.28 -1.37 -5.36
CA LYS A 33 16.55 -1.11 -4.64
C LYS A 33 16.84 0.39 -4.59
N LYS A 34 17.19 0.88 -3.39
CA LYS A 34 17.30 2.32 -3.10
C LYS A 34 18.37 2.99 -3.94
N GLU A 35 19.49 2.31 -4.16
CA GLU A 35 20.71 2.88 -4.74
C GLU A 35 20.47 3.40 -6.17
N ALA A 36 19.86 2.57 -7.02
CA ALA A 36 19.57 2.93 -8.41
C ALA A 36 18.56 4.09 -8.50
N ALA A 37 17.55 4.11 -7.61
CA ALA A 37 16.58 5.19 -7.56
C ALA A 37 17.22 6.51 -7.08
N ILE A 38 17.99 6.47 -6.00
CA ILE A 38 18.69 7.64 -5.43
C ILE A 38 19.69 8.22 -6.43
N ASP A 39 20.51 7.37 -7.05
CA ASP A 39 21.51 7.78 -8.05
C ASP A 39 20.87 8.53 -9.22
N ARG A 40 19.69 8.09 -9.67
CA ARG A 40 18.95 8.75 -10.76
C ARG A 40 18.56 10.18 -10.41
N PHE A 41 18.15 10.42 -9.17
CA PHE A 41 17.77 11.76 -8.71
C PHE A 41 18.98 12.67 -8.46
N ILE A 42 20.07 12.13 -7.90
CA ILE A 42 21.26 12.92 -7.55
C ILE A 42 22.11 13.22 -8.78
N LYS A 43 22.48 12.20 -9.56
CA LYS A 43 23.47 12.32 -10.63
C LYS A 43 22.90 12.95 -11.90
N LYS A 44 21.56 12.94 -12.05
CA LYS A 44 20.83 13.42 -13.24
C LYS A 44 21.30 12.80 -14.57
N THR A 45 21.99 11.67 -14.49
CA THR A 45 22.38 10.82 -15.62
C THR A 45 21.58 9.51 -15.55
N PRO A 46 21.51 8.74 -16.65
CA PRO A 46 20.90 7.42 -16.60
C PRO A 46 21.58 6.57 -15.52
N ALA A 47 20.85 6.31 -14.43
CA ALA A 47 21.29 5.36 -13.42
C ALA A 47 21.20 3.93 -13.98
N GLY A 48 21.84 2.98 -13.29
CA GLY A 48 21.68 1.56 -13.57
C GLY A 48 20.21 1.14 -13.61
N ARG A 49 19.94 -0.03 -14.20
CA ARG A 49 18.59 -0.60 -14.29
C ARG A 49 17.95 -0.67 -12.90
N LEU A 50 16.68 -0.27 -12.79
CA LEU A 50 15.92 -0.48 -11.56
C LEU A 50 15.68 -1.98 -11.36
N GLU A 51 15.98 -2.45 -10.16
CA GLU A 51 15.80 -3.84 -9.75
C GLU A 51 14.90 -3.89 -8.52
N PRO A 52 14.02 -4.91 -8.40
CA PRO A 52 13.19 -5.08 -7.22
C PRO A 52 14.04 -5.20 -5.95
N ALA A 53 13.53 -4.66 -4.85
CA ALA A 53 14.06 -4.98 -3.53
C ALA A 53 13.61 -6.38 -3.10
N GLU A 54 14.45 -7.08 -2.33
CA GLU A 54 14.25 -8.50 -1.98
C GLU A 54 14.17 -8.73 -0.45
N GLY A 55 14.01 -7.65 0.33
CA GLY A 55 13.79 -7.74 1.77
C GLY A 55 12.40 -8.23 2.15
N GLU A 56 12.12 -8.23 3.46
CA GLU A 56 10.83 -8.67 4.00
C GLU A 56 9.69 -7.74 3.55
N GLY A 57 8.66 -8.33 2.96
CA GLY A 57 7.51 -7.59 2.47
C GLY A 57 6.48 -7.26 3.55
N THR A 58 5.89 -6.07 3.49
CA THR A 58 4.61 -5.80 4.14
C THR A 58 3.50 -6.03 3.12
N LEU A 59 2.49 -6.82 3.49
CA LEU A 59 1.23 -6.88 2.75
C LEU A 59 0.38 -5.66 3.10
N SER A 60 -0.16 -4.96 2.10
CA SER A 60 -1.10 -3.85 2.32
C SER A 60 -2.40 -4.08 1.55
N GLY A 61 -3.53 -3.76 2.17
CA GLY A 61 -4.86 -3.88 1.57
C GLY A 61 -5.95 -3.27 2.43
N VAL A 62 -7.20 -3.62 2.12
CA VAL A 62 -8.38 -3.30 2.93
C VAL A 62 -9.28 -4.51 3.05
N LEU A 63 -9.96 -4.63 4.19
CA LEU A 63 -11.14 -5.48 4.36
C LEU A 63 -12.37 -4.60 4.15
N VAL A 64 -13.28 -5.03 3.28
CA VAL A 64 -14.59 -4.40 3.07
C VAL A 64 -15.67 -5.38 3.49
N GLU A 65 -16.54 -4.94 4.40
CA GLU A 65 -17.74 -5.67 4.77
C GLU A 65 -18.92 -5.08 3.98
N THR A 66 -19.75 -5.94 3.40
CA THR A 66 -20.91 -5.56 2.59
C THR A 66 -22.18 -6.14 3.15
N ASP A 67 -23.30 -5.43 2.98
CA ASP A 67 -24.63 -5.97 3.21
C ASP A 67 -25.06 -6.83 2.00
N ASP A 68 -25.37 -8.10 2.24
CA ASP A 68 -25.67 -9.07 1.18
C ASP A 68 -26.94 -8.74 0.38
N HIS A 69 -27.87 -7.99 0.97
CA HIS A 69 -29.13 -7.64 0.33
C HIS A 69 -28.98 -6.45 -0.62
N SER A 70 -28.31 -5.38 -0.19
CA SER A 70 -28.14 -4.15 -0.94
C SER A 70 -26.84 -4.08 -1.75
N GLY A 71 -25.85 -4.91 -1.41
CA GLY A 71 -24.49 -4.86 -1.97
C GLY A 71 -23.65 -3.66 -1.51
N LEU A 72 -24.18 -2.84 -0.59
CA LEU A 72 -23.50 -1.64 -0.10
C LEU A 72 -22.48 -2.00 0.97
N ALA A 73 -21.36 -1.27 1.00
CA ALA A 73 -20.35 -1.40 2.04
C ALA A 73 -20.90 -0.88 3.38
N THR A 74 -20.80 -1.71 4.42
CA THR A 74 -21.13 -1.34 5.80
C THR A 74 -19.89 -0.89 6.56
N LYS A 75 -18.71 -1.36 6.15
CA LYS A 75 -17.43 -1.04 6.79
C LYS A 75 -16.26 -1.22 5.83
N VAL A 76 -15.22 -0.43 6.04
CA VAL A 76 -13.91 -0.60 5.40
C VAL A 76 -12.82 -0.43 6.46
N SER A 77 -11.82 -1.30 6.46
CA SER A 77 -10.72 -1.25 7.43
C SER A 77 -9.39 -1.57 6.75
N PRO A 78 -8.31 -0.82 7.02
CA PRO A 78 -7.00 -1.09 6.44
C PRO A 78 -6.42 -2.40 6.97
N VAL A 79 -5.69 -3.11 6.11
CA VAL A 79 -4.92 -4.32 6.44
C VAL A 79 -3.45 -4.06 6.14
N ARG A 80 -2.59 -4.23 7.15
CA ARG A 80 -1.13 -4.22 6.99
C ARG A 80 -0.53 -5.33 7.85
N LEU A 81 0.28 -6.19 7.22
CA LEU A 81 0.84 -7.37 7.87
C LEU A 81 2.31 -7.59 7.50
N GLY A 82 3.13 -7.89 8.50
CA GLY A 82 4.54 -8.26 8.33
C GLY A 82 5.44 -7.14 7.82
N GLY A 83 6.73 -7.46 7.69
CA GLY A 83 7.73 -6.53 7.16
C GLY A 83 7.92 -5.31 8.05
N ARG A 84 7.83 -4.12 7.44
CA ARG A 84 8.28 -2.86 8.06
C ARG A 84 7.16 -1.94 8.56
N LEU A 85 6.01 -1.91 7.89
CA LEU A 85 4.93 -0.98 8.28
C LEU A 85 4.28 -1.42 9.59
N ALA A 86 3.78 -0.44 10.36
CA ALA A 86 2.98 -0.73 11.54
C ALA A 86 1.74 -1.56 11.16
N GLU A 87 1.59 -2.70 11.81
CA GLU A 87 0.50 -3.63 11.54
C GLU A 87 -0.85 -2.96 11.74
N ALA A 88 -1.80 -3.37 10.90
CA ALA A 88 -3.20 -3.03 11.04
C ALA A 88 -4.02 -4.27 10.73
N TRP A 89 -4.74 -4.73 11.73
CA TRP A 89 -5.73 -5.78 11.57
C TRP A 89 -7.12 -5.13 11.60
N PRO A 90 -8.05 -5.56 10.73
CA PRO A 90 -9.44 -5.12 10.80
C PRO A 90 -10.01 -5.36 12.20
N GLN A 91 -10.52 -4.31 12.83
CA GLN A 91 -11.29 -4.38 14.08
C GLN A 91 -12.76 -4.39 13.75
#